data_AF-A0ABD2ZZH7-F1
#
_entry.id   AF-A0ABD2ZZH7-F1
#
_cell.length_a   1.000
_cell.length_b   1.000
_cell.length_c   1.000
_cell.angle_alpha   90.00
_cell.angle_beta   90.00
_cell.angle_gamma   90.00
#
_symmetry.space_group_name_H-M   'P 1'
#
loop_
_entity.id
_entity.type
_entity.pdbx_description
1 polymer ?
#
loop_
_entity_poly.entity_id
_entity_poly.type
_entity_poly.pdbx_seq_one_letter_code
_entity_poly.pdbx_strand_id
1 'polypeptide(L)'
;MTGKVSGKSDVYGYGVLLLEMAWKRWIENKTMNLVDPKLRDTCDEMQMQRYVRVALLCVQDSARDRSNMSAVLSMLNSEIAELPWSNFPSYGARPCSGDDAYPTDCVTF
;
A
#
# COMPACT_ATOMS: atom_id res chain seq x y z
N MET A 1 26.51 -12.36 -10.19
CA MET A 1 25.16 -11.83 -10.46
C MET A 1 25.31 -10.43 -11.03
N THR A 2 25.27 -10.27 -12.35
CA THR A 2 25.42 -8.95 -12.97
C THR A 2 24.04 -8.43 -13.30
N GLY A 3 23.48 -7.59 -12.43
CA GLY A 3 22.20 -6.93 -12.69
C GLY A 3 22.35 -5.95 -13.85
N LYS A 4 21.43 -6.00 -14.83
CA LYS A 4 21.36 -5.02 -15.92
C LYS A 4 20.49 -3.85 -15.46
N VAL A 5 21.11 -2.70 -15.22
CA VAL A 5 20.41 -1.43 -15.00
C VAL A 5 19.95 -0.89 -16.35
N SER A 6 18.70 -0.47 -16.44
CA SER A 6 18.07 0.09 -17.64
C SER A 6 17.02 1.10 -17.20
N GLY A 7 16.55 1.99 -18.09
CA GLY A 7 15.45 2.90 -17.74
C GLY A 7 14.19 2.17 -17.21
N LYS A 8 13.99 0.90 -17.56
CA LYS A 8 12.92 0.06 -16.99
C LYS A 8 13.12 -0.29 -15.51
N SER A 9 14.37 -0.52 -15.07
CA SER A 9 14.64 -0.74 -13.64
C SER A 9 14.43 0.55 -12.84
N ASP A 10 14.70 1.72 -13.44
CA ASP A 10 14.47 3.02 -12.79
C ASP A 10 12.97 3.30 -12.62
N VAL A 11 12.17 3.01 -13.66
CA VAL A 11 10.71 3.12 -13.60
C VAL A 11 10.14 2.22 -12.50
N TYR A 12 10.64 0.99 -12.39
CA TYR A 12 10.23 0.07 -11.33
C TYR A 12 10.60 0.63 -9.94
N GLY A 13 11.83 1.12 -9.76
CA GLY A 13 12.26 1.73 -8.50
C GLY A 13 11.43 2.96 -8.11
N TYR A 14 11.06 3.80 -9.09
CA TYR A 14 10.17 4.92 -8.87
C TYR A 14 8.77 4.47 -8.41
N GLY A 15 8.25 3.38 -8.98
CA GLY A 15 6.98 2.79 -8.56
C GLY A 15 6.99 2.33 -7.09
N VAL A 16 8.09 1.71 -6.64
CA VAL A 16 8.27 1.30 -5.24
C VAL A 16 8.28 2.54 -4.32
N LEU A 17 9.03 3.58 -4.69
CA LEU A 17 9.06 4.83 -3.93
C LEU A 17 7.68 5.48 -3.78
N LEU A 18 6.89 5.50 -4.86
CA LEU A 18 5.52 6.03 -4.81
C LEU A 18 4.62 5.23 -3.86
N LEU A 19 4.77 3.90 -3.85
CA LEU A 19 4.00 3.03 -2.97
C LEU A 19 4.35 3.26 -1.49
N GLU A 20 5.65 3.40 -1.18
CA GLU A 20 6.13 3.76 0.16
C GLU A 20 5.62 5.14 0.61
N MET A 21 5.63 6.12 -0.29
CA MET A 21 5.06 7.44 -0.01
C MET A 21 3.55 7.35 0.26
N ALA A 22 2.80 6.61 -0.56
CA ALA A 22 1.37 6.41 -0.38
C ALA A 22 1.05 5.74 0.96
N TRP A 23 1.80 4.70 1.29
CA TRP A 23 1.72 4.01 2.58
C TRP A 23 1.93 4.95 3.77
N LYS A 24 3.00 5.75 3.73
CA LYS A 24 3.31 6.72 4.78
C LYS A 24 2.18 7.74 4.95
N ARG A 25 1.63 8.28 3.85
CA ARG A 25 0.50 9.21 3.91
C ARG A 25 -0.75 8.56 4.49
N TRP A 26 -0.97 7.27 4.23
CA TRP A 26 -2.07 6.53 4.81
C TRP A 26 -1.93 6.37 6.33
N ILE A 27 -0.75 5.95 6.83
CA ILE A 27 -0.48 5.84 8.28
C ILE A 27 -0.63 7.19 8.98
N GLU A 28 -0.17 8.28 8.36
CA GLU A 28 -0.30 9.63 8.91
C GLU A 28 -1.73 10.20 8.84
N ASN A 29 -2.71 9.41 8.36
CA ASN A 29 -4.09 9.84 8.11
C ASN A 29 -4.17 11.09 7.19
N LYS A 30 -3.27 11.15 6.21
CA LYS A 30 -3.07 12.26 5.26
C LYS A 30 -3.33 11.82 3.81
N THR A 31 -4.26 10.90 3.60
CA THR A 31 -4.58 10.31 2.29
C THR A 31 -5.02 11.35 1.26
N MET A 32 -5.67 12.44 1.67
CA MET A 32 -6.04 13.54 0.77
C MET A 32 -4.85 14.21 0.07
N ASN A 33 -3.64 14.06 0.60
CA ASN A 33 -2.41 14.52 -0.07
C ASN A 33 -2.01 13.66 -1.26
N LEU A 34 -2.54 12.45 -1.39
CA LEU A 34 -2.34 11.57 -2.55
C LEU A 34 -3.31 11.88 -3.69
N VAL A 35 -4.42 12.56 -3.39
CA VAL A 35 -5.46 12.88 -4.36
C VAL A 35 -5.00 14.04 -5.23
N ASP A 36 -5.20 13.89 -6.55
CA ASP A 36 -4.97 14.95 -7.52
C ASP A 36 -5.68 16.22 -7.04
N PRO A 37 -4.98 17.37 -6.95
CA PRO A 37 -5.58 18.64 -6.54
C PRO A 37 -6.88 18.99 -7.26
N LYS A 38 -7.03 18.60 -8.53
CA LYS A 38 -8.24 18.87 -9.33
C LYS A 38 -9.46 18.05 -8.90
N LEU A 39 -9.26 16.95 -8.17
CA LEU A 39 -10.31 16.05 -7.72
C LEU A 39 -10.69 16.28 -6.25
N ARG A 40 -9.91 17.07 -5.51
CA ARG A 40 -10.08 17.26 -4.06
C ARG A 40 -11.46 17.81 -3.69
N ASP A 41 -12.00 18.71 -4.51
CA ASP A 41 -13.30 19.34 -4.23
C ASP A 41 -14.48 18.42 -4.55
N THR A 42 -14.26 17.39 -5.37
CA THR A 42 -15.29 16.43 -5.81
C THR A 42 -15.27 15.12 -5.03
N CYS A 43 -14.17 14.84 -4.32
CA CYS A 43 -13.96 13.56 -3.66
C CYS A 43 -14.29 13.66 -2.17
N ASP A 44 -15.16 12.77 -1.71
CA ASP A 44 -15.40 12.57 -0.28
C ASP A 44 -14.16 11.95 0.40
N GLU A 45 -13.70 12.57 1.48
CA GLU A 45 -12.47 12.15 2.17
C GLU A 45 -12.55 10.71 2.69
N MET A 46 -13.71 10.30 3.19
CA MET A 46 -13.91 8.95 3.72
C MET A 46 -13.86 7.90 2.61
N GLN A 47 -14.48 8.18 1.45
CA GLN A 47 -14.35 7.33 0.27
C GLN A 47 -12.91 7.26 -0.23
N MET A 48 -12.17 8.38 -0.23
CA MET A 48 -10.77 8.37 -0.65
C MET A 48 -9.88 7.56 0.28
N GLN A 49 -10.09 7.65 1.60
CA GLN A 49 -9.40 6.80 2.57
C GLN A 49 -9.70 5.30 2.31
N ARG A 50 -10.95 4.97 2.00
CA ARG A 50 -11.37 3.62 1.63
C ARG A 50 -10.68 3.14 0.35
N TYR A 51 -10.61 3.96 -0.69
CA TYR A 51 -9.93 3.62 -1.94
C TYR A 51 -8.44 3.38 -1.75
N VAL A 52 -7.75 4.23 -1.00
CA VAL A 52 -6.32 4.04 -0.70
C VAL A 52 -6.10 2.74 0.07
N ARG A 53 -6.93 2.45 1.09
CA ARG A 53 -6.85 1.18 1.84
C ARG A 53 -7.02 -0.04 0.94
N VAL A 54 -8.06 -0.03 0.09
CA VAL A 54 -8.32 -1.13 -0.85
C VAL A 54 -7.17 -1.29 -1.84
N ALA A 55 -6.63 -0.19 -2.38
CA ALA A 55 -5.48 -0.22 -3.28
C ALA A 55 -4.24 -0.84 -2.62
N LEU A 56 -3.96 -0.49 -1.35
CA LEU A 56 -2.86 -1.05 -0.57
C LEU A 56 -3.01 -2.55 -0.31
N LEU A 57 -4.24 -3.04 -0.11
CA LEU A 57 -4.53 -4.47 0.00
C LEU A 57 -4.35 -5.23 -1.32
N CYS A 58 -4.48 -4.56 -2.47
CA CYS A 58 -4.28 -5.19 -3.78
C CYS A 58 -2.81 -5.37 -4.16
N VAL A 59 -1.92 -4.56 -3.59
CA VAL A 59 -0.48 -4.51 -3.94
C VAL A 59 0.42 -5.13 -2.87
N GLN A 60 -0.14 -6.01 -2.04
CA GLN A 60 0.63 -6.78 -1.07
C GLN A 60 1.71 -7.62 -1.76
N ASP A 61 2.88 -7.71 -1.13
CA ASP A 61 4.02 -8.47 -1.66
C ASP A 61 3.65 -9.95 -1.85
N SER A 62 3.14 -10.56 -0.78
CA SER A 62 2.57 -11.91 -0.80
C SER A 62 1.28 -11.96 -1.61
N ALA A 63 1.24 -12.85 -2.61
CA ALA A 63 0.04 -13.09 -3.40
C ALA A 63 -1.16 -13.60 -2.57
N ARG A 64 -0.90 -14.21 -1.40
CA ARG A 64 -1.95 -14.69 -0.49
C ARG A 64 -2.64 -13.56 0.27
N ASP A 65 -1.93 -12.46 0.47
CA ASP A 65 -2.43 -11.30 1.22
C ASP A 65 -3.14 -10.30 0.30
N ARG A 66 -3.02 -10.48 -1.02
CA ARG A 66 -3.77 -9.68 -2.00
C ARG A 66 -5.25 -10.01 -1.92
N SER A 67 -6.06 -8.98 -1.80
CA SER A 67 -7.52 -9.14 -1.75
C SER A 67 -8.06 -9.72 -3.06
N ASN A 68 -9.01 -10.66 -2.96
CA ASN A 68 -9.74 -11.19 -4.11
C ASN A 68 -10.58 -10.08 -4.76
N MET A 69 -10.69 -10.08 -6.09
CA MET A 69 -11.50 -9.11 -6.85
C MET A 69 -12.96 -9.01 -6.37
N SER A 70 -13.58 -10.11 -5.96
CA SER A 70 -14.94 -10.05 -5.38
C SER A 70 -14.98 -9.27 -4.08
N ALA A 71 -14.00 -9.50 -3.19
CA ALA A 71 -13.87 -8.76 -1.94
C ALA A 71 -13.56 -7.28 -2.22
N VAL A 72 -12.70 -6.98 -3.20
CA VAL A 72 -12.40 -5.59 -3.63
C VAL A 72 -13.68 -4.87 -4.03
N LEU A 73 -14.54 -5.47 -4.84
CA LEU A 73 -15.82 -4.88 -5.24
C LEU A 73 -16.73 -4.63 -4.04
N SER A 74 -16.90 -5.61 -3.14
CA SER A 74 -17.69 -5.43 -1.92
C SER A 74 -17.10 -4.35 -0.99
N MET A 75 -15.77 -4.22 -0.91
CA MET A 75 -15.10 -3.16 -0.17
C MET A 75 -15.35 -1.78 -0.79
N LEU A 76 -15.33 -1.66 -2.12
CA LEU A 76 -15.61 -0.40 -2.83
C LEU A 76 -17.08 0.01 -2.73
N ASN A 77 -18.00 -0.94 -2.81
CA ASN A 77 -19.44 -0.73 -2.63
C ASN A 77 -19.84 -0.45 -1.16
N SER A 78 -18.88 -0.49 -0.23
CA SER A 78 -19.11 -0.33 1.22
C SER A 78 -20.02 -1.40 1.84
N GLU A 79 -20.13 -2.57 1.20
CA GLU A 79 -20.78 -3.75 1.79
C GLU A 79 -19.97 -4.29 2.98
N ILE A 80 -18.64 -4.16 2.90
CA ILE A 80 -17.70 -4.44 3.99
C ILE A 80 -17.41 -3.14 4.72
N ALA A 81 -17.97 -2.98 5.93
CA ALA A 81 -17.84 -1.77 6.73
C ALA A 81 -16.39 -1.54 7.21
N GLU A 82 -15.76 -2.58 7.74
CA GLU A 82 -14.39 -2.52 8.27
C GLU A 82 -13.41 -3.24 7.33
N LEU A 83 -12.42 -2.49 6.85
CA LEU A 83 -11.37 -3.04 5.99
C LEU A 83 -10.26 -3.66 6.84
N PRO A 84 -9.68 -4.79 6.41
CA PRO A 84 -8.53 -5.37 7.09
C PRO A 84 -7.34 -4.42 7.07
N TRP A 85 -6.52 -4.50 8.11
CA TRP A 85 -5.27 -3.76 8.15
C TRP A 85 -4.33 -4.29 7.07
N SER A 86 -3.81 -3.38 6.26
CA SER A 86 -2.80 -3.74 5.25
C SER A 86 -1.46 -3.98 5.93
N ASN A 87 -0.60 -4.86 5.39
CA ASN A 87 0.79 -4.92 5.84
C ASN A 87 1.61 -3.86 5.10
N PHE A 88 2.72 -3.44 5.72
CA PHE A 88 3.68 -2.53 5.11
C PHE A 88 4.17 -3.14 3.79
N PRO A 89 4.14 -2.41 2.67
CA PRO A 89 4.64 -2.88 1.39
C PRO A 89 6.18 -2.87 1.42
N SER A 90 6.80 -3.73 2.23
CA SER A 90 8.24 -3.85 2.27
C SER A 90 8.64 -4.87 1.21
N TYR A 91 9.32 -4.39 0.18
CA TYR A 91 10.05 -5.25 -0.74
C TYR A 91 11.32 -5.85 -0.11
N GLY A 92 11.62 -5.53 1.17
CA GLY A 92 12.90 -5.81 1.82
C GLY A 92 12.85 -6.60 3.13
N ALA A 93 11.68 -6.90 3.68
CA ALA A 93 11.57 -7.63 4.93
C ALA A 93 10.72 -8.89 4.75
N ARG A 94 11.31 -9.91 4.13
CA ARG A 94 11.02 -11.26 4.62
C ARG A 94 11.79 -11.38 5.94
N PRO A 95 11.13 -11.55 7.10
CA PRO A 95 11.83 -12.12 8.23
C PRO A 95 12.37 -13.47 7.73
N CYS A 96 13.68 -13.67 7.81
CA CYS A 96 14.21 -15.02 7.79
C CYS A 96 13.37 -15.82 8.79
N SER A 97 12.81 -16.94 8.35
CA SER A 97 11.93 -17.78 9.17
C SER A 97 12.69 -18.20 10.43
N GLY A 98 12.51 -17.43 11.49
CA GLY A 98 13.00 -17.64 12.82
C GLY A 98 11.87 -17.15 13.70
N ASP A 99 11.28 -18.09 14.42
CA ASP A 99 10.20 -17.86 15.37
C ASP A 99 10.64 -16.80 16.38
N ASP A 100 10.23 -15.55 16.24
CA ASP A 100 10.21 -14.57 17.34
C ASP A 100 9.35 -13.34 16.98
N ALA A 101 8.58 -12.92 17.98
CA ALA A 101 7.53 -11.90 17.92
C ALA A 101 8.04 -10.50 17.56
N TYR A 102 7.27 -9.76 16.76
CA TYR A 102 7.40 -8.30 16.63
C TYR A 102 7.22 -7.64 18.03
N PRO A 103 7.97 -6.58 18.39
CA PRO A 103 7.55 -5.27 17.90
C PRO A 103 8.68 -4.28 17.53
N THR A 104 8.39 -3.53 16.46
CA THR A 104 8.82 -2.15 16.19
C THR A 104 10.30 -1.83 16.39
N ASP A 105 11.13 -1.99 15.34
CA ASP A 105 12.34 -1.13 15.17
C ASP A 105 13.00 -1.17 13.78
N CYS A 106 12.30 -1.58 12.72
CA CYS A 106 12.83 -1.48 11.35
C CYS A 106 12.31 -0.23 10.63
N VAL A 107 12.44 0.94 11.25
CA VAL A 107 12.39 2.23 10.53
C VAL A 107 13.47 3.14 11.08
N THR A 108 14.71 2.95 10.62
CA THR A 108 15.73 4.00 10.69
C THR A 108 16.56 3.97 9.40
N PHE A 109 16.91 5.18 8.96
CA PHE A 109 17.42 5.57 7.63
C PHE A 109 18.64 4.80 7.14
#